data_AF-A0A0V1BPQ3-F1
#
_entry.id   AF-A0A0V1BPQ3-F1
#
_cell.length_a   1.000
_cell.length_b   1.000
_cell.length_c   1.000
_cell.angle_alpha   90.00
_cell.angle_beta   90.00
_cell.angle_gamma   90.00
#
_symmetry.space_group_name_H-M   'P 1'
#
loop_
_entity.id
_entity.type
_entity.pdbx_description
1 polymer ?
#
loop_
_entity_poly.entity_id
_entity_poly.type
_entity_poly.pdbx_seq_one_letter_code
_entity_poly.pdbx_strand_id
1 'polypeptide(L)' 'MLSRTDAEELETVLSEIEARINNRPLMIMSDCADNDLALTPAYFLIEKELSPLPDRDSASGRR' A
#
# COMPACT_ATOMS: atom_id res chain seq x y z
N MET A 1 -11.39 -27.03 11.49
CA MET A 1 -11.95 -25.95 12.34
C MET A 1 -11.48 -24.63 11.73
N LEU A 2 -12.11 -24.19 10.65
CA LEU A 2 -11.91 -22.86 10.06
C LEU A 2 -13.14 -22.07 10.48
N SER A 3 -13.06 -21.30 11.56
CA SER A 3 -14.14 -20.37 11.88
C SER A 3 -14.17 -19.35 10.76
N ARG A 4 -15.32 -19.26 10.11
CA ARG A 4 -15.75 -18.18 9.21
C ARG A 4 -15.17 -16.87 9.75
N THR A 5 -14.06 -16.40 9.20
CA THR A 5 -13.50 -15.08 9.50
C THR A 5 -14.64 -14.09 9.41
N ASP A 6 -14.80 -13.27 10.46
CA ASP A 6 -15.80 -12.20 10.47
C ASP A 6 -15.66 -11.41 9.17
N ALA A 7 -16.77 -11.13 8.50
CA ALA A 7 -16.75 -10.56 7.15
C ALA A 7 -15.95 -9.25 7.11
N GLU A 8 -16.02 -8.47 8.19
CA GLU A 8 -15.26 -7.23 8.39
C GLU A 8 -13.75 -7.46 8.51
N GLU A 9 -13.32 -8.55 9.18
CA GLU A 9 -11.90 -8.90 9.29
C GLU A 9 -11.35 -9.33 7.92
N LEU A 10 -12.11 -10.14 7.18
CA LEU A 10 -11.74 -10.53 5.83
C LEU A 10 -11.69 -9.33 4.88
N GLU A 11 -12.67 -8.43 4.95
CA GLU A 11 -12.71 -7.20 4.15
C GLU A 11 -11.54 -6.27 4.47
N THR A 12 -11.18 -6.14 5.75
CA THR A 12 -10.03 -5.36 6.19
C THR A 12 -8.73 -5.94 5.62
N VAL A 13 -8.54 -7.26 5.72
CA VAL A 13 -7.35 -7.94 5.17
C VAL A 13 -7.28 -7.79 3.65
N LEU A 14 -8.40 -7.93 2.94
CA LEU A 14 -8.43 -7.76 1.48
C LEU A 14 -8.14 -6.31 1.08
N SER A 15 -8.69 -5.33 1.80
CA SER A 15 -8.41 -3.91 1.59
C SER A 15 -6.93 -3.59 1.81
N GLU A 16 -6.31 -4.18 2.84
CA GLU A 16 -4.89 -4.08 3.11
C GLU A 16 -4.00 -4.69 2.01
N ILE A 17 -4.43 -5.80 1.42
CA ILE A 17 -3.73 -6.46 0.32
C ILE A 17 -3.84 -5.60 -0.95
N GLU A 18 -5.05 -5.13 -1.27
CA GLU A 18 -5.31 -4.27 -2.42
C GLU A 18 -4.47 -3.00 -2.34
N ALA A 19 -4.47 -2.30 -1.20
CA ALA A 19 -3.68 -1.08 -1.01
C ALA A 19 -2.18 -1.32 -1.23
N ARG A 20 -1.66 -2.46 -0.78
CA ARG A 20 -0.24 -2.82 -0.98
C ARG A 20 0.09 -3.11 -2.45
N ILE A 21 -0.80 -3.80 -3.16
CA ILE A 21 -0.63 -4.06 -4.59
C ILE A 21 -0.70 -2.74 -5.37
N ASN A 22 -1.66 -1.89 -5.04
CA ASN A 22 -1.89 -0.61 -5.69
C ASN A 22 -0.77 0.42 -5.45
N ASN A 23 -0.06 0.33 -4.32
CA ASN A 23 1.12 1.14 -4.04
C ASN A 23 2.44 0.54 -4.51
N ARG A 24 2.44 -0.70 -5.05
CA ARG A 24 3.69 -1.35 -5.45
C ARG A 24 4.22 -0.70 -6.74
N PRO A 25 5.49 -0.26 -6.79
CA PRO A 25 6.04 0.37 -7.99
C PRO A 25 6.15 -0.63 -9.15
N LEU A 26 5.58 -0.29 -10.31
CA LEU A 26 5.73 -1.05 -11.56
C LEU A 26 6.98 -0.62 -12.32
N MET A 27 7.23 0.69 -12.35
CA MET A 27 8.39 1.29 -13.00
C MET A 27 8.81 2.52 -12.22
N ILE A 28 10.10 2.60 -11.87
CA ILE A 28 10.66 3.83 -11.34
C ILE A 28 10.79 4.79 -12.52
N MET A 29 10.10 5.94 -12.46
CA MET A 29 10.12 6.94 -13.54
C MET A 29 11.20 7.99 -13.34
N SER A 30 11.81 8.02 -12.17
CA SER A 30 12.84 8.98 -11.82
C SER A 30 14.23 8.48 -12.21
N ASP A 31 14.97 9.34 -12.91
CA ASP A 31 16.42 9.23 -13.13
C ASP A 31 17.22 9.98 -12.05
N CYS A 32 16.53 10.59 -11.08
CA CYS A 32 17.11 11.41 -10.02
C CYS A 32 16.95 10.72 -8.66
N ALA A 33 18.05 10.51 -7.94
CA ALA A 33 18.08 9.78 -6.67
C ALA A 33 17.20 10.41 -5.55
N ASP A 34 16.77 11.65 -5.72
CA ASP A 34 15.94 12.40 -4.75
C ASP A 34 14.43 12.36 -5.05
N ASN A 35 14.00 11.80 -6.19
CA ASN A 35 12.60 11.77 -6.56
C ASN A 35 12.10 10.32 -6.60
N ASP A 36 11.36 9.89 -5.59
CA ASP A 36 10.73 8.56 -5.51
C ASP A 36 9.49 8.45 -6.40
N LEU A 37 9.52 9.09 -7.57
CA LEU A 37 8.41 9.06 -8.52
C LEU A 37 8.39 7.68 -9.19
N ALA A 38 7.55 6.81 -8.64
CA ALA A 38 7.33 5.48 -9.15
C ALA A 38 5.92 5.34 -9.69
N LEU A 39 5.82 4.79 -10.90
CA LEU A 39 4.56 4.50 -11.52
C LEU A 39 3.97 3.25 -10.86
N THR A 40 2.96 3.46 -10.01
CA THR A 40 2.23 2.39 -9.33
C THR A 40 0.94 2.05 -10.09
N PRO A 41 0.30 0.89 -9.86
CA PRO A 41 -1.01 0.61 -10.46
C PRO A 41 -2.05 1.68 -10.12
N ALA A 42 -2.02 2.22 -8.90
CA ALA A 42 -2.94 3.29 -8.51
C ALA A 42 -2.75 4.60 -9.28
N TYR A 43 -1.54 4.87 -9.75
CA TYR A 43 -1.27 6.03 -10.59
C TYR A 43 -2.17 6.04 -11.84
N PHE A 44 -2.46 4.86 -12.42
CA PHE A 44 -3.38 4.75 -13.55
C PHE A 44 -4.86 4.92 -13.20
N LEU A 45 -5.24 4.64 -11.96
CA LEU A 45 -6.63 4.72 -11.51
C LEU A 45 -7.02 6.13 -11.06
N ILE A 46 -6.06 6.91 -10.59
CA ILE A 46 -6.29 8.20 -9.92
C ILE A 46 -5.62 9.36 -10.68
N GLU A 47 -4.72 9.06 -11.64
CA GLU A 47 -3.87 10.03 -12.35
C GLU A 47 -3.00 10.89 -11.42
N LYS A 48 -2.81 10.44 -10.17
CA LYS A 48 -2.12 11.16 -9.10
C LYS A 48 -1.44 10.17 -8.16
N GLU A 49 -0.32 10.58 -7.58
CA GLU A 49 0.40 9.79 -6.58
C GLU A 49 -0.46 9.54 -5.34
N LEU A 50 -0.54 8.27 -4.92
CA LEU A 50 -1.16 7.89 -3.66
C LEU A 50 -0.23 8.21 -2.49
N SER A 51 -0.81 8.73 -1.42
CA SER A 51 -0.11 8.88 -0.14
C SER A 51 0.45 7.54 0.31
N PRO A 52 1.71 7.48 0.78
CA PRO A 52 2.28 6.24 1.29
C PRO A 52 1.45 5.71 2.45
N LEU A 53 1.34 4.38 2.52
CA LEU A 53 0.66 3.71 3.63
C LEU A 53 1.40 4.04 4.94
N PRO A 54 0.69 4.26 6.06
CA PRO A 54 1.33 4.46 7.35
C PRO A 54 2.17 3.23 7.69
N ASP A 55 3.44 3.48 7.98
CA ASP A 55 4.40 2.41 8.22
C ASP A 55 4.05 1.70 9.53
N ARG A 56 3.69 0.42 9.46
CA ARG A 56 3.21 -0.36 10.63
C ARG A 56 4.24 -0.46 11.74
N ASP A 57 5.51 -0.21 11.41
CA ASP A 57 6.62 -0.27 12.35
C ASP A 57 6.81 1.01 13.16
N SER A 58 6.21 2.14 12.74
CA SER A 58 6.27 3.40 13.49
C SER A 58 5.44 3.39 14.79
N ALA A 59 4.51 2.43 14.93
CA ALA A 59 3.75 2.20 16.17
C ALA A 59 4.48 1.28 17.19
N SER A 60 5.67 0.76 16.85
CA SER A 60 6.54 0.06 17.80
C SER A 60 7.65 0.98 18.34
N GLY A 61 7.24 2.17 18.81
CA GLY A 61 8.02 2.93 19.79
C GLY A 61 8.03 2.18 21.12
N ARG A 62 8.80 1.10 21.21
CA ARG A 62 9.15 0.43 22.46
C ARG A 62 10.06 1.35 23.27
N ARG A 63 9.51 1.83 24.39
CA ARG A 63 10.16 2.13 25.68
C ARG A 63 11.10 3.32 25.78
#